data_AF-A0A2D8S9N4-F1
#
_entry.id   AF-A0A2D8S9N4-F1
#
_cell.length_a   1.000
_cell.length_b   1.000
_cell.length_c   1.000
_cell.angle_alpha   90.00
_cell.angle_beta   90.00
_cell.angle_gamma   90.00
#
_symmetry.space_group_name_H-M   'P 1'
#
loop_
_entity.id
_entity.type
_entity.pdbx_description
1 polymer ?
#
loop_
_entity_poly.entity_id
_entity_poly.type
_entity_poly.pdbx_seq_one_letter_code
_entity_poly.pdbx_strand_id
1 'polypeptide(L)' 'MFFYTVEKPPRLSEFDLEVPENLIAKHPAKKRDNCKLMVLNKKEETIQHMKFSDIHQFFKKGDVLVLNNTKVYPAR' A
#
# COMPACT_ATOMS: atom_id res chain seq x y z
N MET A 1 6.02 0.83 -27.71
CA MET A 1 6.19 1.90 -26.69
C MET A 1 4.94 2.75 -26.74
N PHE A 2 3.97 2.49 -25.85
CA PHE A 2 2.73 3.28 -25.80
C PHE A 2 2.94 4.41 -24.81
N PHE A 3 3.21 5.60 -25.32
CA PHE A 3 3.08 6.81 -24.53
C PHE A 3 1.58 7.11 -24.43
N TYR A 4 0.97 6.77 -23.31
CA TYR A 4 -0.32 7.37 -22.99
C TYR A 4 -0.06 8.86 -22.76
N THR A 5 -0.58 9.70 -23.65
CA THR A 5 -0.70 11.13 -23.40
C THR A 5 -1.75 11.31 -22.31
N VAL A 6 -1.33 11.81 -21.14
CA VAL A 6 -2.27 12.26 -20.11
C VAL A 6 -2.91 13.53 -20.65
N GLU A 7 -4.10 13.42 -21.26
CA GLU A 7 -4.80 14.53 -21.92
C GLU A 7 -5.05 15.72 -20.98
N LYS A 8 -5.13 15.46 -19.68
CA LYS A 8 -5.17 16.46 -18.61
C LYS A 8 -4.51 15.89 -17.36
N PRO A 9 -3.42 16.48 -16.85
CA PRO A 9 -2.82 16.02 -15.61
C PRO A 9 -3.87 16.10 -14.49
N PRO A 10 -3.97 15.08 -13.62
CA PRO A 10 -4.96 15.07 -12.57
C PRO A 10 -4.74 16.26 -11.64
N ARG A 11 -5.84 16.85 -11.16
CA ARG A 11 -5.76 17.94 -10.20
C ARG A 11 -5.51 17.36 -8.82
N LEU A 12 -4.73 18.06 -7.99
CA LEU A 12 -4.43 17.59 -6.63
C LEU A 12 -5.71 17.31 -5.82
N SER A 13 -6.74 18.14 -6.01
CA SER A 13 -8.04 18.00 -5.35
C SER A 13 -8.78 16.70 -5.67
N GLU A 14 -8.43 16.00 -6.76
CA GLU A 14 -9.04 14.70 -7.11
C GLU A 14 -8.54 13.57 -6.20
N PHE A 15 -7.56 13.84 -5.34
CA PHE A 15 -7.03 12.92 -4.33
C PHE A 15 -7.31 13.37 -2.89
N ASP A 16 -8.10 14.43 -2.69
CA ASP A 16 -8.50 14.87 -1.36
C ASP A 16 -9.44 13.83 -0.71
N LEU A 17 -9.15 13.49 0.54
CA LEU A 17 -9.89 12.53 1.34
C LEU A 17 -10.14 13.13 2.72
N GLU A 18 -11.39 13.11 3.18
CA GLU A 18 -11.71 13.44 4.57
C GLU A 18 -11.26 12.28 5.47
N VAL A 19 -10.19 12.51 6.25
CA VAL A 19 -9.64 11.51 7.17
C VAL A 19 -9.83 12.00 8.60
N PRO A 20 -10.71 11.36 9.40
CA PRO A 20 -10.85 11.65 10.82
C PRO A 20 -9.51 11.50 11.56
N GLU A 21 -9.14 12.50 12.37
CA GLU A 21 -7.84 12.51 13.06
C GLU A 21 -7.62 11.27 13.95
N ASN A 22 -8.68 10.73 14.55
CA ASN A 22 -8.63 9.54 15.39
C ASN A 22 -8.30 8.25 14.63
N LEU A 23 -8.39 8.25 13.30
CA LEU A 23 -8.00 7.14 12.43
C LEU A 23 -6.55 7.22 11.95
N ILE A 24 -5.85 8.33 12.24
CA ILE A 24 -4.42 8.49 11.93
C ILE A 24 -3.60 7.85 13.05
N ALA A 25 -2.94 6.73 12.76
CA ALA A 25 -2.13 6.02 13.74
C ALA A 25 -0.91 6.85 14.16
N LYS A 26 -0.82 7.18 15.46
CA LYS A 26 0.34 7.89 16.05
C LYS A 26 1.51 6.97 16.35
N HIS A 27 1.23 5.68 16.55
CA HIS A 27 2.21 4.65 16.85
C HIS A 27 1.86 3.36 16.10
N PRO A 28 2.85 2.53 15.73
CA PRO A 28 2.60 1.23 15.14
C PRO A 28 1.90 0.30 16.14
N ALA A 29 1.27 -0.76 15.61
CA ALA A 29 0.75 -1.84 16.45
C ALA A 29 1.87 -2.54 17.22
N LYS A 30 1.58 -3.01 18.45
CA LYS A 30 2.55 -3.69 19.34
C LYS A 30 3.23 -4.90 18.68
N LYS A 31 2.46 -5.67 17.90
CA LYS A 31 2.97 -6.66 16.96
C LYS A 31 2.66 -6.16 15.56
N ARG A 32 3.68 -6.04 14.71
CA ARG A 32 3.57 -5.37 13.41
C ARG A 32 2.62 -6.07 12.44
N ASP A 33 2.62 -7.40 12.47
CA ASP A 33 1.80 -8.29 11.63
C ASP A 33 0.33 -8.37 12.06
N ASN A 34 -0.03 -7.83 13.23
CA ASN A 34 -1.42 -7.75 13.69
C ASN A 34 -2.21 -6.57 13.07
N CYS A 35 -1.61 -5.76 12.21
CA CYS A 35 -2.33 -4.68 11.54
C CYS A 35 -3.37 -5.22 10.54
N LYS A 36 -4.37 -4.38 10.24
CA LYS A 36 -5.38 -4.71 9.22
C LYS A 36 -4.74 -4.67 7.83
N LEU A 37 -5.12 -5.61 6.98
CA LEU A 37 -4.78 -5.66 5.56
C LEU A 37 -6.08 -5.47 4.76
N MET A 38 -6.15 -4.41 3.94
CA MET A 38 -7.22 -4.23 2.97
C MET A 38 -6.74 -4.76 1.62
N VAL A 39 -7.45 -5.74 1.08
CA VAL A 39 -7.14 -6.38 -0.19
C VAL A 39 -8.12 -5.85 -1.22
N LEU A 40 -7.58 -5.28 -2.30
CA LEU A 40 -8.34 -4.78 -3.44
C LEU A 40 -8.13 -5.71 -4.63
N ASN A 41 -9.20 -6.38 -5.08
CA ASN A 41 -9.15 -7.17 -6.31
C ASN A 41 -9.60 -6.29 -7.48
N LYS A 42 -8.66 -5.83 -8.30
CA LYS A 42 -8.94 -4.95 -9.45
C LYS A 42 -9.82 -5.61 -10.51
N LYS A 43 -9.73 -6.93 -10.70
CA LYS A 43 -10.47 -7.64 -11.76
C LYS A 43 -11.93 -7.84 -11.38
N GLU A 44 -12.16 -8.24 -10.13
CA GLU A 44 -13.50 -8.54 -9.62
C GLU A 44 -14.16 -7.33 -8.93
N GLU A 45 -13.42 -6.21 -8.82
CA GLU A 45 -13.85 -4.98 -8.14
C GLU A 45 -14.31 -5.20 -6.69
N THR A 46 -13.68 -6.15 -5.99
CA THR A 46 -14.02 -6.50 -4.60
C THR A 46 -13.01 -5.97 -3.60
N ILE A 47 -13.51 -5.72 -2.38
CA ILE A 47 -12.73 -5.32 -1.21
C ILE A 47 -12.87 -6.38 -0.13
N GLN A 48 -11.74 -6.83 0.40
CA GLN A 48 -11.69 -7.76 1.53
C GLN A 48 -10.82 -7.20 2.65
N HIS A 49 -11.20 -7.47 3.90
CA HIS A 49 -10.43 -7.14 5.08
C HIS A 49 -9.85 -8.39 5.73
N MET A 50 -8.55 -8.38 6.00
CA MET A 50 -7.79 -9.47 6.62
C MET A 50 -6.80 -8.92 7.66
N LYS A 51 -5.96 -9.79 8.23
CA LYS A 51 -4.78 -9.38 9.00
C LYS A 51 -3.54 -9.45 8.12
N PHE A 52 -2.54 -8.61 8.38
CA PHE A 52 -1.31 -8.62 7.62
C PHE A 52 -0.54 -9.94 7.75
N SER A 53 -0.69 -10.67 8.86
CA SER A 53 -0.20 -12.05 9.02
C SER A 53 -0.65 -12.99 7.89
N ASP A 54 -1.80 -12.73 7.26
CA ASP A 54 -2.38 -13.57 6.23
C ASP A 54 -1.84 -13.26 4.82
N ILE A 55 -0.94 -12.28 4.69
CA ILE A 55 -0.39 -11.86 3.38
C ILE A 55 0.25 -13.02 2.60
N HIS A 56 0.79 -14.01 3.31
CA HIS A 56 1.40 -15.20 2.71
C HIS A 56 0.45 -15.98 1.80
N GLN A 57 -0.87 -15.89 2.01
CA GLN A 57 -1.90 -16.57 1.22
C GLN A 57 -2.01 -16.04 -0.21
N PHE A 58 -1.48 -14.85 -0.49
CA PHE A 58 -1.54 -14.21 -1.81
C PHE A 58 -0.35 -14.55 -2.72
N PHE A 59 0.68 -15.22 -2.20
CA PHE A 59 1.84 -15.59 -3.00
C PHE A 59 1.71 -17.00 -3.57
N LYS A 60 2.16 -17.16 -4.80
CA LYS A 60 2.35 -18.44 -5.47
C LYS A 60 3.84 -18.72 -5.64
N LYS A 61 4.16 -19.98 -5.88
CA LYS A 61 5.54 -20.38 -6.20
C LYS A 61 6.00 -19.61 -7.45
N GLY A 62 7.11 -18.89 -7.32
CA GLY A 62 7.68 -18.06 -8.37
C GLY A 62 7.42 -16.56 -8.22
N ASP A 63 6.51 -16.15 -7.32
CA ASP A 63 6.31 -14.74 -7.03
C ASP A 63 7.52 -14.14 -6.30
N VAL A 64 7.77 -12.86 -6.54
CA VAL A 64 8.91 -12.13 -5.97
C VAL A 64 8.40 -10.96 -5.13
N LEU A 65 8.78 -10.94 -3.86
CA LEU A 65 8.56 -9.79 -2.99
C LEU A 65 9.80 -8.89 -3.04
N VAL A 66 9.65 -7.71 -3.64
CA VAL A 66 10.70 -6.70 -3.68
C VAL A 66 10.59 -5.81 -2.45
N LEU A 67 11.63 -5.80 -1.63
CA LEU A 67 11.71 -4.98 -0.42
C LEU A 67 12.69 -3.83 -0.64
N ASN A 68 12.29 -2.63 -0.23
CA ASN A 68 13.20 -1.50 -0.17
C ASN A 68 14.10 -1.64 1.08
N ASN A 69 15.41 -1.71 0.87
CA ASN A 69 16.41 -1.72 1.94
C ASN A 69 17.25 -0.45 1.85
N THR A 70 16.85 0.58 2.61
CA THR A 70 17.51 1.90 2.58
C THR A 70 18.83 1.87 3.34
N LYS A 71 19.88 2.45 2.74
CA LYS A 71 21.18 2.67 3.37
C LYS A 71 21.51 4.15 3.29
N VAL A 72 21.79 4.77 4.44
CA VAL A 72 22.35 6.12 4.51
C VAL A 72 23.86 6.05 4.33
N TYR A 73 24.39 6.88 3.44
CA TYR A 73 25.82 7.08 3.33
C TYR A 73 26.28 8.00 4.48
N PRO A 74 27.19 7.55 5.36
CA PRO A 74 27.75 8.43 6.37
C PRO A 74 28.68 9.43 5.69
N ALA A 75 28.28 10.70 5.65
CA ALA A 75 29.16 11.83 5.35
C ALA A 75 29.57 12.48 6.68
N ARG A 76 30.88 12.66 6.88
CA ARG A 76 31.46 13.51 7.91
C ARG A 76 32.22 14.63 7.24
#